data_AF-A0A2A5VIU2-F1
#
_entry.id   AF-A0A2A5VIU2-F1
#
_cell.length_a   1.000
_cell.length_b   1.000
_cell.length_c   1.000
_cell.angle_alpha   90.00
_cell.angle_beta   90.00
_cell.angle_gamma   90.00
#
_symmetry.space_group_name_H-M   'P 1'
#
loop_
_entity.id
_entity.type
_entity.pdbx_description
1 polymer ?
#
loop_
_entity_poly.entity_id
_entity_poly.type
_entity_poly.pdbx_seq_one_letter_code
_entity_poly.pdbx_strand_id
1 'polypeptide(L)'
;GRASRNVNGQVILYADSVSSAMEASIKQTNARRIRQEAFNVEHGIEPKTIQKALPVMGSDVDDLLAGAAGKGKTGGRRLVGKKPGKKGIERIVRKFGLGAGSWNSTDSVLDNISQPEWVAAAFEAVDGAEEESRGDDNERAKLISRLEKEMKQAAARLDFERAAALRDRIYQLDTAE
;
A
#
# COMPACT_ATOMS: atom_id res chain seq x y z
N GLY A 1 3.73 -11.36 -17.94
CA GLY A 1 2.91 -11.65 -16.74
C GLY A 1 1.98 -10.50 -16.40
N ARG A 2 2.49 -9.38 -15.86
CA ARG A 2 1.66 -8.24 -15.45
C ARG A 2 0.76 -7.69 -16.56
N ALA A 3 1.28 -7.57 -17.79
CA ALA A 3 0.55 -7.08 -18.95
C ALA A 3 -0.61 -7.98 -19.41
N SER A 4 -0.66 -9.27 -19.05
CA SER A 4 -1.67 -10.22 -19.57
C SER A 4 -3.05 -10.09 -18.91
N ARG A 5 -3.27 -9.04 -18.11
CA ARG A 5 -4.56 -8.75 -17.46
C ARG A 5 -5.41 -7.78 -18.27
N ASN A 6 -4.88 -7.25 -19.37
CA ASN A 6 -5.55 -6.33 -20.27
C ASN A 6 -5.54 -6.91 -21.69
N VAL A 7 -6.64 -6.73 -22.43
CA VAL A 7 -6.76 -7.14 -23.84
C VAL A 7 -5.67 -6.51 -24.71
N ASN A 8 -5.34 -5.24 -24.47
CA ASN A 8 -4.30 -4.50 -25.20
C ASN A 8 -2.93 -4.56 -24.49
N GLY A 9 -2.71 -5.58 -23.65
CA GLY A 9 -1.46 -5.75 -22.92
C GLY A 9 -0.27 -5.97 -23.86
N GLN A 10 0.69 -5.05 -23.84
CA GLN A 10 1.93 -5.12 -24.61
C GLN A 10 3.16 -5.00 -23.71
N VAL A 11 4.29 -5.53 -24.17
CA VAL A 11 5.57 -5.47 -23.46
C VAL A 11 6.63 -5.02 -24.47
N ILE A 12 7.33 -3.93 -24.15
CA ILE A 12 8.45 -3.42 -24.93
C ILE A 12 9.72 -3.75 -24.15
N LEU A 13 10.67 -4.40 -24.80
CA LEU A 13 11.97 -4.76 -24.23
C LEU A 13 13.04 -3.91 -24.93
N TYR A 14 13.64 -2.97 -24.20
CA TYR A 14 14.77 -2.20 -24.71
C TYR A 14 16.07 -2.97 -24.46
N ALA A 15 16.74 -3.36 -25.54
CA ALA A 15 18.03 -4.04 -25.48
C ALA A 15 18.76 -3.86 -26.81
N ASP A 16 20.09 -3.80 -26.76
CA ASP A 16 20.93 -3.72 -27.96
C ASP A 16 20.97 -5.07 -28.72
N SER A 17 20.75 -6.18 -28.01
CA SER A 17 20.70 -7.53 -28.58
C SER A 17 19.79 -8.46 -27.77
N VAL A 18 19.40 -9.58 -28.37
CA VAL A 18 18.54 -10.58 -27.72
C VAL A 18 19.40 -11.55 -26.91
N SER A 19 19.24 -11.55 -25.59
CA SER A 19 19.87 -12.55 -24.71
C SER A 19 19.16 -13.91 -24.79
N SER A 20 19.84 -14.99 -24.40
CA SER A 20 19.25 -16.34 -24.34
C SER A 20 18.03 -16.43 -23.42
N ALA A 21 18.03 -15.69 -22.30
CA ALA A 21 16.90 -15.59 -21.40
C ALA A 21 15.71 -14.87 -22.05
N MET A 22 15.98 -13.78 -22.80
CA MET A 22 14.95 -13.08 -23.56
C MET A 22 14.34 -13.99 -24.62
N GLU A 23 15.16 -14.68 -25.40
CA GLU A 23 14.70 -15.60 -26.44
C GLU A 23 13.79 -16.69 -25.86
N ALA A 24 14.21 -17.34 -24.78
CA ALA A 24 13.41 -18.36 -24.11
C ALA A 24 12.07 -17.79 -23.63
N SER A 25 12.08 -16.59 -23.04
CA SER A 25 10.87 -15.94 -22.53
C SER A 25 9.90 -15.52 -23.63
N ILE A 26 10.41 -15.00 -24.76
CA ILE A 26 9.64 -14.58 -25.93
C ILE A 26 9.00 -15.80 -26.58
N LYS A 27 9.80 -16.86 -26.81
CA LYS A 27 9.33 -18.12 -27.39
C LYS A 27 8.21 -18.74 -26.55
N GLN A 28 8.38 -18.79 -25.22
CA GLN A 28 7.35 -19.33 -24.34
C GLN A 28 6.08 -18.46 -24.32
N THR A 29 6.23 -17.14 -24.40
CA THR A 29 5.09 -16.20 -24.45
C THR A 29 4.29 -16.41 -25.74
N ASN A 30 4.97 -16.46 -26.88
CA ASN A 30 4.33 -16.69 -28.18
C ASN A 30 3.65 -18.07 -28.24
N ALA A 31 4.32 -19.13 -27.76
CA ALA A 31 3.75 -20.47 -27.72
C ALA A 31 2.52 -20.60 -26.80
N ARG A 32 2.43 -19.78 -25.74
CA ARG A 32 1.22 -19.70 -24.90
C ARG A 32 0.11 -18.93 -25.60
N ARG A 33 0.44 -17.80 -26.23
CA ARG A 33 -0.51 -16.93 -26.93
C ARG A 33 -1.20 -17.66 -28.09
N ILE A 34 -0.44 -18.38 -28.91
CA ILE A 34 -0.98 -19.17 -30.03
C ILE A 34 -2.03 -20.20 -29.55
N ARG A 35 -1.74 -20.92 -28.46
CA ARG A 35 -2.70 -21.89 -27.89
C ARG A 35 -3.94 -21.22 -27.33
N GLN A 36 -3.80 -20.04 -26.73
CA GLN A 36 -4.93 -19.27 -26.22
C GLN A 36 -5.81 -18.74 -27.36
N GLU A 37 -5.20 -18.24 -28.44
CA GLU A 37 -5.92 -17.78 -29.63
C GLU A 37 -6.66 -18.92 -30.32
N ALA A 38 -5.99 -20.08 -30.51
CA ALA A 38 -6.63 -21.27 -31.06
C ALA A 38 -7.83 -21.71 -30.20
N PHE A 39 -7.65 -21.80 -28.88
CA PHE A 39 -8.73 -22.14 -27.95
C PHE A 39 -9.88 -21.13 -28.02
N ASN A 40 -9.58 -19.83 -28.09
CA ASN A 40 -10.60 -18.78 -28.18
C ASN A 40 -11.40 -18.89 -29.49
N VAL A 41 -10.74 -19.17 -30.61
CA VAL A 41 -11.40 -19.36 -31.92
C VAL A 41 -12.29 -20.60 -31.90
N GLU A 42 -11.78 -21.73 -31.40
CA GLU A 42 -12.53 -22.98 -31.27
C GLU A 42 -13.79 -22.84 -30.41
N HIS A 43 -13.74 -21.99 -29.38
CA HIS A 43 -14.83 -21.82 -28.42
C HIS A 43 -15.64 -20.52 -28.64
N GLY A 44 -15.32 -19.72 -29.67
CA GLY A 44 -15.97 -18.44 -29.93
C GLY A 44 -15.83 -17.42 -28.79
N ILE A 45 -14.72 -17.43 -28.05
CA ILE A 45 -14.48 -16.55 -26.90
C ILE A 45 -13.86 -15.23 -27.36
N GLU A 46 -14.53 -14.13 -27.07
CA GLU A 46 -13.97 -12.78 -27.23
C GLU A 46 -13.20 -12.35 -25.97
N PRO A 47 -11.90 -11.99 -26.08
CA PRO A 47 -11.12 -11.55 -24.93
C PRO A 47 -11.62 -10.20 -24.40
N LYS A 48 -11.91 -10.12 -23.09
CA LYS A 48 -12.38 -8.91 -22.41
C LYS A 48 -11.57 -8.64 -21.14
N THR A 49 -11.32 -7.37 -20.85
CA THR A 49 -10.60 -6.95 -19.64
C THR A 49 -11.52 -7.09 -18.41
N ILE A 50 -11.05 -7.75 -17.36
CA ILE A 50 -11.81 -7.93 -16.12
C ILE A 50 -11.85 -6.60 -15.34
N GLN A 51 -13.05 -6.15 -14.98
CA GLN A 51 -13.25 -5.04 -14.04
C GLN A 51 -13.29 -5.58 -12.62
N LYS A 52 -12.24 -5.34 -11.83
CA LYS A 52 -12.18 -5.75 -10.42
C LYS A 52 -12.62 -4.58 -9.54
N ALA A 53 -13.60 -4.81 -8.66
CA ALA A 53 -14.00 -3.82 -7.67
C ALA A 53 -12.86 -3.52 -6.68
N LEU A 54 -12.80 -2.26 -6.22
CA LEU A 54 -11.90 -1.86 -5.14
C LEU A 54 -12.29 -2.57 -3.84
N PRO A 55 -11.31 -2.96 -3.00
CA PRO A 55 -11.62 -3.46 -1.66
C PRO A 55 -12.35 -2.36 -0.87
N VAL A 56 -13.46 -2.73 -0.22
CA VAL A 56 -14.22 -1.81 0.62
C VAL A 56 -13.50 -1.67 1.97
N MET A 57 -13.38 -0.44 2.46
CA MET A 57 -12.78 -0.18 3.77
C MET A 57 -13.54 -0.96 4.85
N GLY A 58 -12.80 -1.71 5.66
CA GLY A 58 -13.37 -2.50 6.75
C GLY A 58 -13.71 -3.96 6.44
N SER A 59 -13.58 -4.42 5.19
CA SER A 59 -13.76 -5.86 4.88
C SER A 59 -12.79 -6.76 5.67
N ASP A 60 -11.62 -6.22 6.02
CA ASP A 60 -10.61 -6.91 6.81
C ASP A 60 -10.94 -6.91 8.31
N VAL A 61 -11.64 -5.90 8.83
CA VAL A 61 -12.05 -5.91 10.25
C VAL A 61 -13.18 -6.91 10.49
N ASP A 62 -14.11 -7.06 9.55
CA ASP A 62 -15.16 -8.08 9.65
C ASP A 62 -14.56 -9.51 9.63
N ASP A 63 -13.57 -9.76 8.76
CA ASP A 63 -12.84 -11.04 8.72
C ASP A 63 -11.98 -11.28 9.99
N LEU A 64 -11.50 -10.22 10.65
CA LEU A 64 -10.77 -10.30 11.93
C LEU A 64 -11.71 -10.50 13.13
N LEU A 65 -12.88 -9.86 13.13
CA LEU A 65 -13.90 -9.94 14.18
C LEU A 65 -14.59 -11.31 14.17
N ALA A 66 -14.73 -11.92 13.00
CA ALA A 66 -15.37 -13.21 12.81
C ALA A 66 -14.69 -14.38 13.55
N GLY A 67 -13.46 -14.21 14.09
CA GLY A 67 -12.85 -15.07 15.11
C GLY A 67 -12.64 -16.55 14.75
N ALA A 68 -13.13 -17.00 13.60
CA ALA A 68 -13.00 -18.36 13.14
C ALA A 68 -11.63 -18.52 12.50
N ALA A 69 -10.89 -19.55 12.91
CA ALA A 69 -9.78 -20.11 12.16
C ALA A 69 -10.33 -20.74 10.85
N GLY A 70 -10.84 -19.87 9.97
CA GLY A 70 -11.50 -20.19 8.73
C GLY A 70 -10.69 -19.64 7.58
N LYS A 71 -10.62 -20.42 6.52
CA LYS A 71 -10.08 -20.06 5.22
C LYS A 71 -10.68 -18.69 4.82
N GLY A 72 -9.88 -17.62 4.84
CA GLY A 72 -10.36 -16.31 4.37
C GLY A 72 -10.97 -16.45 2.98
N LYS A 73 -11.85 -15.53 2.56
CA LYS A 73 -12.53 -15.57 1.24
C LYS A 73 -11.59 -15.86 0.05
N THR A 74 -10.31 -15.53 0.18
CA THR A 74 -9.23 -15.75 -0.81
C THR A 74 -8.44 -17.06 -0.65
N GLY A 75 -8.87 -18.01 0.19
CA GLY A 75 -8.35 -19.38 0.17
C GLY A 75 -7.01 -19.63 0.87
N GLY A 76 -6.29 -18.59 1.28
CA GLY A 76 -4.96 -18.71 1.90
C GLY A 76 -5.03 -19.01 3.40
N ARG A 77 -4.38 -20.10 3.85
CA ARG A 77 -4.20 -20.36 5.28
C ARG A 77 -3.25 -19.31 5.85
N ARG A 78 -3.75 -18.42 6.71
CA ARG A 78 -2.89 -17.53 7.50
C ARG A 78 -2.23 -18.38 8.60
N LEU A 79 -0.93 -18.63 8.48
CA LEU A 79 -0.12 -19.16 9.57
C LEU A 79 -0.02 -18.07 10.65
N VAL A 80 -0.98 -18.03 11.57
CA VAL A 80 -0.82 -17.25 12.79
C VAL A 80 0.08 -18.06 13.71
N GLY A 81 1.35 -17.64 13.82
CA GLY A 81 2.25 -18.15 14.84
C GLY A 81 1.61 -17.99 16.22
N LYS A 82 1.63 -19.06 17.03
CA LYS A 82 1.09 -19.07 18.39
C LYS A 82 1.74 -17.93 19.18
N LYS A 83 0.95 -16.98 19.69
CA LYS A 83 1.46 -15.89 20.55
C LYS A 83 2.30 -16.48 21.69
N PRO A 84 3.53 -16.02 21.93
CA PRO A 84 4.32 -16.47 23.07
C PRO A 84 3.60 -16.07 24.37
N GLY A 85 3.56 -16.98 25.34
CA GLY A 85 2.89 -16.74 26.62
C GLY A 85 3.51 -15.55 27.39
N LYS A 86 2.65 -14.82 28.12
CA LYS A 86 2.97 -13.58 28.87
C LYS A 86 4.26 -13.63 29.73
N LYS A 87 4.73 -14.82 30.13
CA LYS A 87 5.95 -15.04 30.91
C LYS A 87 7.26 -14.57 30.22
N GLY A 88 7.27 -14.41 28.90
CA GLY A 88 8.46 -13.92 28.16
C GLY A 88 8.67 -12.41 28.26
N ILE A 89 7.56 -11.65 28.26
CA ILE A 89 7.58 -10.19 28.20
C ILE A 89 7.99 -9.62 29.56
N GLU A 90 7.51 -10.19 30.67
CA GLU A 90 7.90 -9.79 32.04
C GLU A 90 9.41 -9.84 32.27
N ARG A 91 10.11 -10.78 31.63
CA ARG A 91 11.56 -10.96 31.78
C ARG A 91 12.35 -9.88 31.05
N ILE A 92 11.85 -9.41 29.92
CA ILE A 92 12.44 -8.32 29.13
C ILE A 92 12.24 -6.99 29.85
N VAL A 93 11.03 -6.74 30.36
CA VAL A 93 10.69 -5.53 31.12
C VAL A 93 11.57 -5.39 32.37
N ARG A 94 11.80 -6.48 33.12
CA ARG A 94 12.71 -6.49 34.28
C ARG A 94 14.19 -6.33 33.90
N LYS A 95 14.64 -6.94 32.78
CA LYS A 95 16.04 -6.90 32.36
C LYS A 95 16.48 -5.52 31.87
N PHE A 96 15.57 -4.74 31.30
CA PHE A 96 15.86 -3.41 30.76
C PHE A 96 15.41 -2.26 31.66
N GLY A 97 14.95 -2.54 32.89
CA GLY A 97 14.57 -1.50 33.86
C GLY A 97 13.45 -0.56 33.36
N LEU A 98 12.61 -1.04 32.44
CA LEU A 98 11.52 -0.24 31.88
C LEU A 98 10.39 -0.21 32.92
N GLY A 99 10.31 0.91 33.64
CA GLY A 99 9.41 1.11 34.78
C GLY A 99 7.95 0.82 34.45
N ALA A 100 7.39 -0.22 35.07
CA ALA A 100 6.00 -0.62 34.95
C ALA A 100 5.06 0.23 35.82
N GLY A 101 5.18 1.57 35.78
CA GLY A 101 4.48 2.43 36.76
C GLY A 101 4.25 3.90 36.39
N SER A 102 4.15 4.28 35.12
CA SER A 102 3.80 5.69 34.76
C SER A 102 2.97 5.81 33.49
N TRP A 103 1.93 4.98 33.35
CA TRP A 103 0.92 5.18 32.31
C TRP A 103 -0.36 5.68 33.00
N ASN A 104 -0.71 6.93 32.69
CA ASN A 104 -1.84 7.76 33.14
C ASN A 104 -3.06 7.04 33.77
N SER A 105 -3.56 7.63 34.87
CA SER A 105 -4.82 7.24 35.53
C SER A 105 -6.03 8.00 34.97
N THR A 106 -6.24 7.99 33.65
CA THR A 106 -7.46 8.55 33.04
C THR A 106 -8.21 7.52 32.20
N ASP A 107 -9.50 7.40 32.46
CA ASP A 107 -10.47 6.41 31.99
C ASP A 107 -11.03 6.74 30.59
N SER A 108 -10.16 7.13 29.66
CA SER A 108 -10.55 7.66 28.35
C SER A 108 -9.77 6.94 27.25
N VAL A 109 -10.46 6.03 26.56
CA VAL A 109 -9.93 5.29 25.39
C VAL A 109 -9.71 6.23 24.19
N LEU A 110 -10.36 7.40 24.20
CA LEU A 110 -10.30 8.41 23.15
C LEU A 110 -8.98 9.20 23.14
N ASP A 111 -8.30 9.35 24.28
CA ASP A 111 -7.02 10.06 24.36
C ASP A 111 -5.83 9.27 23.79
N ASN A 112 -5.99 7.96 23.57
CA ASN A 112 -4.97 7.09 22.98
C ASN A 112 -5.00 7.02 21.44
N ILE A 113 -5.95 7.70 20.77
CA ILE A 113 -6.05 7.72 19.30
C ILE A 113 -5.31 8.92 18.68
N SER A 114 -4.87 9.89 19.49
CA SER A 114 -3.93 10.90 19.03
C SER A 114 -2.53 10.29 19.01
N GLN A 115 -1.93 10.16 17.82
CA GLN A 115 -0.60 9.57 17.69
C GLN A 115 0.42 10.34 18.54
N PRO A 116 1.42 9.66 19.13
CA PRO A 116 2.27 10.27 20.15
C PRO A 116 3.32 11.18 19.51
N GLU A 117 3.81 12.15 20.28
CA GLU A 117 4.79 13.20 19.93
C GLU A 117 5.97 12.75 19.04
N TRP A 118 6.43 11.50 19.15
CA TRP A 118 7.50 10.95 18.30
C TRP A 118 7.18 10.90 16.80
N VAL A 119 5.90 10.85 16.41
CA VAL A 119 5.50 10.91 14.99
C VAL A 119 5.69 12.32 14.46
N ALA A 120 5.30 13.35 15.22
CA ALA A 120 5.52 14.74 14.85
C ALA A 120 7.03 15.08 14.85
N ALA A 121 7.77 14.64 15.86
CA ALA A 121 9.23 14.83 15.94
C ALA A 121 10.00 14.13 14.81
N ALA A 122 9.52 12.97 14.34
CA ALA A 122 10.11 12.30 13.17
C ALA A 122 9.84 13.05 11.86
N PHE A 123 8.76 13.83 11.76
CA PHE A 123 8.49 14.70 10.61
C PHE A 123 9.34 15.98 10.65
N GLU A 124 9.47 16.63 11.81
CA GLU A 124 10.35 17.80 11.97
C GLU A 124 11.82 17.47 11.70
N ALA A 125 12.31 16.31 12.15
CA ALA A 125 13.69 15.89 11.93
C ALA A 125 14.02 15.60 10.45
N VAL A 126 13.01 15.32 9.62
CA VAL A 126 13.17 15.11 8.17
C VAL A 126 13.09 16.44 7.41
N ASP A 127 12.36 17.42 7.94
CA ASP A 127 12.17 18.75 7.32
C ASP A 127 13.28 19.76 7.68
N GLY A 128 14.10 19.50 8.72
CA GLY A 128 15.17 20.41 9.18
C GLY A 128 16.45 20.45 8.33
N ALA A 129 16.51 19.77 7.19
CA ALA A 129 17.63 19.89 6.25
C ALA A 129 17.33 21.01 5.24
N GLU A 130 17.60 22.25 5.66
CA GLU A 130 17.68 23.40 4.77
C GLU A 130 18.83 23.20 3.76
N GLU A 131 18.48 22.88 2.52
CA GLU A 131 19.34 23.15 1.36
C GLU A 131 18.54 23.99 0.36
N GLU A 132 18.80 25.29 0.39
CA GLU A 132 18.54 26.18 -0.73
C GLU A 132 19.27 25.66 -1.98
N SER A 133 18.60 25.81 -3.15
CA SER A 133 19.14 25.68 -4.52
C SER A 133 18.84 24.36 -5.27
N ARG A 134 17.73 24.35 -6.02
CA ARG A 134 17.67 24.24 -7.51
C ARG A 134 16.33 23.65 -8.02
N GLY A 135 15.61 24.49 -8.78
CA GLY A 135 14.52 24.11 -9.69
C GLY A 135 13.11 24.20 -9.10
N ASP A 136 12.29 25.15 -9.59
CA ASP A 136 10.88 25.37 -9.22
C ASP A 136 10.06 24.06 -9.29
N ASP A 137 10.32 23.21 -10.28
CA ASP A 137 9.64 21.93 -10.47
C ASP A 137 9.88 20.93 -9.30
N ASN A 138 11.06 20.98 -8.68
CA ASN A 138 11.40 20.10 -7.55
C ASN A 138 10.73 20.57 -6.25
N GLU A 139 10.55 21.88 -6.07
CA GLU A 139 9.84 22.45 -4.92
C GLU A 139 8.34 22.13 -4.96
N ARG A 140 7.73 22.18 -6.15
CA ARG A 140 6.33 21.78 -6.36
C ARG A 140 6.11 20.30 -6.09
N ALA A 141 6.99 19.43 -6.59
CA ALA A 141 6.92 18.00 -6.32
C ALA A 141 7.03 17.69 -4.81
N LYS A 142 7.91 18.40 -4.10
CA LYS A 142 8.03 18.31 -2.64
C LYS A 142 6.74 18.77 -1.94
N LEU A 143 6.14 19.86 -2.41
CA LEU A 143 4.88 20.40 -1.87
C LEU A 143 3.71 19.43 -2.09
N ILE A 144 3.56 18.87 -3.28
CA ILE A 144 2.53 17.87 -3.61
C ILE A 144 2.71 16.63 -2.71
N SER A 145 3.94 16.14 -2.55
CA SER A 145 4.25 15.02 -1.66
C SER A 145 3.88 15.28 -0.20
N ARG A 146 4.10 16.52 0.29
CA ARG A 146 3.67 16.92 1.64
C ARG A 146 2.14 16.96 1.77
N LEU A 147 1.45 17.60 0.81
CA LEU A 147 -0.02 17.67 0.79
C LEU A 147 -0.67 16.29 0.67
N GLU A 148 -0.08 15.36 -0.09
CA GLU A 148 -0.55 13.98 -0.17
C GLU A 148 -0.44 13.25 1.16
N LYS A 149 0.65 13.45 1.90
CA LYS A 149 0.83 12.86 3.24
C LYS A 149 -0.24 13.39 4.20
N GLU A 150 -0.47 14.70 4.21
CA GLU A 150 -1.53 15.33 5.02
C GLU A 150 -2.92 14.82 4.63
N MET A 151 -3.20 14.67 3.34
CA MET A 151 -4.47 14.13 2.82
C MET A 151 -4.68 12.69 3.31
N LYS A 152 -3.65 11.85 3.23
CA LYS A 152 -3.69 10.45 3.71
C LYS A 152 -3.88 10.39 5.22
N GLN A 153 -3.26 11.30 5.98
CA GLN A 153 -3.44 11.39 7.43
C GLN A 153 -4.87 11.83 7.80
N ALA A 154 -5.42 12.85 7.13
CA ALA A 154 -6.80 13.29 7.33
C ALA A 154 -7.79 12.16 6.98
N ALA A 155 -7.58 11.45 5.87
CA ALA A 155 -8.39 10.29 5.48
C ALA A 155 -8.32 9.16 6.51
N ALA A 156 -7.14 8.89 7.09
CA ALA A 156 -6.97 7.90 8.16
C ALA A 156 -7.68 8.30 9.46
N ARG A 157 -7.83 9.61 9.71
CA ARG A 157 -8.59 10.17 10.83
C ARG A 157 -10.09 10.29 10.57
N LEU A 158 -10.56 9.90 9.38
CA LEU A 158 -11.95 10.07 8.91
C LEU A 158 -12.38 11.53 8.71
N ASP A 159 -11.42 12.46 8.63
CA ASP A 159 -11.64 13.88 8.33
C ASP A 159 -11.77 14.10 6.82
N PHE A 160 -12.88 13.62 6.23
CA PHE A 160 -13.05 13.61 4.77
C PHE A 160 -13.16 14.99 4.14
N GLU A 161 -13.70 15.99 4.84
CA GLU A 161 -13.78 17.37 4.35
C GLU A 161 -12.38 17.96 4.14
N ARG A 162 -11.50 17.78 5.13
CA ARG A 162 -10.10 18.21 5.04
C ARG A 162 -9.35 17.43 3.96
N ALA A 163 -9.55 16.12 3.88
CA ALA A 163 -8.93 15.30 2.84
C ALA A 163 -9.39 15.71 1.43
N ALA A 164 -10.67 16.05 1.24
CA ALA A 164 -11.21 16.51 -0.03
C ALA A 164 -10.62 17.88 -0.43
N ALA A 165 -10.54 18.83 0.51
CA ALA A 165 -9.91 20.13 0.26
C ALA A 165 -8.44 19.99 -0.14
N LEU A 166 -7.68 19.10 0.52
CA LEU A 166 -6.29 18.81 0.16
C LEU A 166 -6.16 18.14 -1.22
N ARG A 167 -7.05 17.20 -1.55
CA ARG A 167 -7.11 16.58 -2.88
C ARG A 167 -7.33 17.62 -3.98
N ASP A 168 -8.29 18.51 -3.79
CA ASP A 168 -8.62 19.53 -4.79
C ASP A 168 -7.47 20.52 -4.95
N ARG A 169 -6.76 20.84 -3.85
CA ARG A 169 -5.54 21.65 -3.90
C ARG A 169 -4.40 20.95 -4.64
N ILE A 170 -4.19 19.65 -4.42
CA ILE A 170 -3.21 18.85 -5.17
C ILE A 170 -3.55 18.87 -6.66
N TYR A 171 -4.82 18.68 -7.01
CA TYR A 171 -5.28 18.72 -8.39
C TYR A 171 -5.06 20.08 -9.05
N GLN A 172 -5.31 21.18 -8.34
CA GLN A 172 -5.02 22.53 -8.84
C GLN A 172 -3.52 22.74 -9.10
N LEU A 173 -2.64 22.22 -8.24
CA LEU A 173 -1.20 22.33 -8.43
C LEU A 173 -0.69 21.49 -9.61
N ASP A 174 -1.28 20.31 -9.81
CA ASP A 174 -0.95 19.39 -10.91
C ASP A 174 -1.46 19.90 -12.27
N THR A 175 -2.61 20.58 -12.29
CA THR A 175 -3.26 21.08 -13.52
C THR A 175 -2.90 22.52 -13.89
N ALA A 176 -2.19 23.25 -13.04
CA ALA A 176 -1.74 24.62 -13.32
C ALA A 176 -0.49 24.70 -14.24
N GLU A 177 -0.13 23.60 -14.89
CA GLU A 177 0.80 23.51 -16.03
C GLU A 177 0.11 23.81 -17.37
#